data_AF-A0A661ZID4-F1
#
_entry.id   AF-A0A661ZID4-F1
#
_cell.length_a   1.000
_cell.length_b   1.000
_cell.length_c   1.000
_cell.angle_alpha   90.00
_cell.angle_beta   90.00
_cell.angle_gamma   90.00
#
_symmetry.space_group_name_H-M   'P 1'
#
loop_
_entity.id
_entity.type
_entity.pdbx_description
1 polymer ?
#
loop_
_entity_poly.entity_id
_entity_poly.type
_entity_poly.pdbx_seq_one_letter_code
_entity_poly.pdbx_strand_id
1 'polypeptide(L)'
;MKKLIYVAGFFTVIIFNSCSGVVGDFGKIFKIKDSIEKVYPEANVQINITNGIFINISLINSDLNQKSDDEKIDAVNKISKIVKFYNKDKNMQGRLNFVKQKNYFIWKQSQSYGFDLNLSRDTLN
;
A
#
# COMPACT_ATOMS: atom_id res chain seq x y z
N MET A 1 -44.62 -0.47 -24.99
CA MET A 1 -43.75 -0.04 -23.88
C MET A 1 -43.20 -1.23 -23.06
N LYS A 2 -42.59 -2.24 -23.69
CA LYS A 2 -41.99 -3.40 -22.99
C LYS A 2 -40.46 -3.51 -23.17
N LYS A 3 -39.88 -2.75 -24.10
CA LYS A 3 -38.43 -2.80 -24.43
C LYS A 3 -37.55 -1.91 -23.54
N LEU A 4 -38.13 -0.91 -22.86
CA LEU A 4 -37.37 0.05 -22.03
C LEU A 4 -37.02 -0.47 -20.63
N ILE A 5 -37.75 -1.46 -20.12
CA ILE A 5 -37.56 -2.00 -18.77
C ILE A 5 -36.29 -2.87 -18.69
N TYR A 6 -35.94 -3.56 -19.79
CA TYR A 6 -34.76 -4.45 -19.83
C TYR A 6 -33.43 -3.69 -19.82
N VAL A 7 -33.38 -2.49 -20.41
CA VAL A 7 -32.14 -1.70 -20.49
C VAL A 7 -31.78 -1.10 -19.13
N ALA A 8 -32.78 -0.67 -18.35
CA ALA A 8 -32.57 -0.15 -16.99
C ALA A 8 -32.10 -1.23 -16.00
N GLY A 9 -32.60 -2.47 -16.13
CA GLY A 9 -32.15 -3.60 -15.31
C GLY A 9 -30.68 -3.98 -15.56
N PHE A 10 -30.25 -3.98 -16.83
CA PHE A 10 -28.89 -4.37 -17.21
C PHE A 10 -27.84 -3.35 -16.74
N PHE A 11 -28.13 -2.05 -16.83
CA PHE A 11 -27.23 -1.00 -16.33
C PHE A 11 -27.06 -1.03 -14.81
N THR A 12 -28.13 -1.31 -14.06
CA THR A 12 -28.06 -1.41 -12.60
C THR A 12 -27.15 -2.56 -12.15
N VAL A 13 -27.22 -3.73 -12.80
CA VAL A 13 -26.38 -4.90 -12.47
C VAL A 13 -24.89 -4.66 -12.76
N ILE A 14 -24.56 -3.93 -13.84
CA ILE A 14 -23.15 -3.60 -14.15
C ILE A 14 -22.55 -2.68 -13.09
N ILE A 15 -23.31 -1.67 -12.64
CA ILE A 15 -22.84 -0.68 -11.66
C ILE A 15 -22.60 -1.33 -10.28
N PHE A 16 -23.45 -2.28 -9.85
CA PHE A 16 -23.25 -2.99 -8.58
C PHE A 16 -22.05 -3.94 -8.59
N ASN A 17 -21.72 -4.55 -9.73
CA ASN A 17 -20.54 -5.42 -9.83
C ASN A 17 -19.22 -4.63 -9.77
N SER A 18 -19.16 -3.44 -10.37
CA SER A 18 -17.93 -2.63 -10.39
C SER A 18 -17.55 -2.00 -9.04
N CYS A 19 -18.51 -1.79 -8.14
CA CYS A 19 -18.23 -1.29 -6.78
C CYS A 19 -17.59 -2.33 -5.85
N SER A 20 -17.83 -3.63 -6.10
CA SER A 20 -17.33 -4.70 -5.22
C SER A 20 -15.80 -4.78 -5.18
N GLY A 21 -15.13 -4.56 -6.31
CA GLY A 21 -13.66 -4.58 -6.40
C GLY A 21 -12.99 -3.42 -5.67
N VAL A 22 -13.59 -2.23 -5.75
CA VAL A 22 -13.08 -1.02 -5.10
C VAL A 22 -13.13 -1.15 -3.57
N VAL A 23 -14.25 -1.63 -3.01
CA VAL A 23 -14.40 -1.84 -1.56
C VAL A 23 -13.44 -2.92 -1.04
N GLY A 24 -13.19 -3.98 -1.82
CA GLY A 24 -12.26 -5.05 -1.46
C GLY A 24 -10.81 -4.58 -1.35
N ASP A 25 -10.34 -3.73 -2.27
CA ASP A 25 -8.98 -3.19 -2.24
C ASP A 25 -8.79 -2.16 -1.10
N PHE A 26 -9.81 -1.35 -0.76
CA PHE A 26 -9.75 -0.47 0.42
C PHE A 26 -9.65 -1.25 1.74
N GLY A 27 -10.40 -2.34 1.89
CA GLY A 27 -10.32 -3.20 3.07
C GLY A 27 -8.93 -3.83 3.26
N LYS A 28 -8.24 -4.15 2.15
CA LYS A 28 -6.85 -4.65 2.19
C LYS A 28 -5.86 -3.56 2.58
N ILE A 29 -5.99 -2.35 2.02
CA ILE A 29 -5.14 -1.21 2.39
C ILE A 29 -5.22 -0.96 3.91
N PHE A 30 -6.42 -0.99 4.47
CA PHE A 30 -6.61 -0.80 5.91
C PHE A 30 -5.92 -1.88 6.74
N LYS A 31 -6.03 -3.15 6.35
CA LYS A 31 -5.35 -4.27 7.05
C LYS A 31 -3.82 -4.17 6.98
N ILE A 32 -3.29 -3.78 5.81
CA ILE A 32 -1.85 -3.55 5.65
C ILE A 32 -1.41 -2.41 6.55
N LYS A 33 -2.15 -1.29 6.52
CA LYS A 33 -1.88 -0.12 7.36
C LYS A 33 -1.84 -0.49 8.85
N ASP A 34 -2.90 -1.10 9.36
CA ASP A 34 -3.01 -1.53 10.76
C ASP A 34 -1.89 -2.50 11.16
N SER A 35 -1.50 -3.41 10.27
CA SER A 35 -0.38 -4.32 10.53
C SER A 35 0.97 -3.61 10.60
N ILE A 36 1.19 -2.58 9.77
CA ILE A 36 2.42 -1.78 9.81
C ILE A 36 2.43 -0.90 11.07
N GLU A 37 1.31 -0.25 11.40
CA GLU A 37 1.18 0.59 12.61
C GLU A 37 1.36 -0.22 13.90
N LYS A 38 0.99 -1.51 13.92
CA LYS A 38 1.32 -2.39 15.06
C LYS A 38 2.81 -2.65 15.25
N VAL A 39 3.57 -2.65 14.16
CA VAL A 39 5.03 -2.86 14.20
C VAL A 39 5.77 -1.54 14.45
N TYR A 40 5.22 -0.43 13.97
CA TYR A 40 5.78 0.92 14.09
C TYR A 40 4.70 1.90 14.62
N PRO A 41 4.34 1.80 15.92
CA PRO A 41 3.22 2.55 16.50
C PRO A 41 3.46 4.06 16.57
N GLU A 42 4.72 4.49 16.53
CA GLU A 42 5.12 5.89 16.51
C GLU A 42 5.00 6.53 15.11
N ALA A 43 4.82 5.71 14.08
CA ALA A 43 4.76 6.15 12.70
C ALA A 43 3.32 6.43 12.26
N ASN A 44 3.10 7.59 11.64
CA ASN A 44 1.89 7.80 10.85
C ASN A 44 2.07 7.10 9.50
N VAL A 45 1.27 6.07 9.24
CA VAL A 45 1.39 5.28 8.01
C VAL A 45 0.41 5.77 6.94
N GLN A 46 0.96 6.16 5.78
CA GLN A 46 0.18 6.42 4.58
C GLN A 46 0.47 5.36 3.52
N ILE A 47 -0.59 4.84 2.90
CA ILE A 47 -0.52 3.85 1.84
C ILE A 47 -1.32 4.36 0.65
N ASN A 48 -0.69 4.36 -0.52
CA ASN A 48 -1.35 4.63 -1.79
C ASN A 48 -1.06 3.48 -2.75
N ILE A 49 -2.08 3.02 -3.48
CA ILE A 49 -1.93 2.00 -4.51
C ILE A 49 -2.22 2.65 -5.87
N THR A 50 -1.24 2.64 -6.75
CA THR A 50 -1.35 3.16 -8.11
C THR A 50 -1.56 2.00 -9.08
N ASN A 51 -2.62 2.08 -9.89
CA ASN A 51 -2.96 1.12 -10.95
C ASN A 51 -3.07 -0.35 -10.49
N GLY A 52 -3.26 -0.61 -9.19
CA GLY A 52 -3.38 -1.96 -8.63
C GLY A 52 -2.09 -2.79 -8.59
N ILE A 53 -0.98 -2.26 -9.10
CA ILE A 53 0.30 -2.97 -9.28
C ILE A 53 1.47 -2.32 -8.53
N PHE A 54 1.32 -1.06 -8.11
CA PHE A 54 2.37 -0.34 -7.40
C PHE A 54 1.85 0.17 -6.06
N ILE A 55 2.52 -0.18 -4.96
CA ILE A 55 2.16 0.27 -3.62
C ILE A 55 3.21 1.23 -3.06
N ASN A 56 2.78 2.42 -2.70
CA ASN A 56 3.62 3.43 -2.09
C ASN A 56 3.25 3.56 -0.62
N ILE A 57 4.22 3.28 0.25
CA ILE A 57 4.07 3.31 1.71
C ILE A 57 4.96 4.41 2.24
N SER A 58 4.42 5.29 3.07
CA SER A 58 5.18 6.36 3.72
C SER A 58 5.06 6.24 5.23
N LEU A 59 6.20 6.14 5.90
CA LEU A 59 6.31 6.22 7.36
C LEU A 59 6.62 7.67 7.73
N ILE A 60 5.58 8.37 8.17
CA ILE A 60 5.67 9.80 8.50
C ILE A 60 5.99 9.93 9.98
N ASN A 61 7.03 10.71 10.27
CA ASN A 61 7.53 10.96 11.62
C ASN A 61 7.92 9.72 12.42
N SER A 62 8.17 8.58 11.76
CA SER A 62 8.75 7.39 12.40
C SER A 62 10.15 7.67 12.93
N ASP A 63 10.52 7.01 14.02
CA ASP A 63 11.87 7.01 14.56
C ASP A 63 12.90 6.49 13.55
N LEU A 64 12.46 5.61 12.63
CA LEU A 64 13.27 5.10 11.52
C LEU A 64 13.86 6.21 10.63
N ASN A 65 13.27 7.41 10.61
CA ASN A 65 13.84 8.55 9.89
C ASN A 65 15.26 8.91 10.34
N GLN A 66 15.59 8.66 11.60
CA GLN A 66 16.88 9.01 12.21
C GLN A 66 17.82 7.81 12.36
N LYS A 67 17.36 6.63 11.93
CA LYS A 67 18.09 5.36 12.03
C LYS A 67 19.04 5.14 10.85
N SER A 68 19.92 4.16 11.02
CA SER A 68 20.88 3.75 9.99
C SER A 68 20.18 3.18 8.76
N ASP A 69 20.90 3.12 7.64
CA ASP A 69 20.37 2.53 6.40
C ASP A 69 20.07 1.03 6.58
N ASP A 70 20.83 0.30 7.40
CA ASP A 70 20.58 -1.12 7.70
C ASP A 70 19.25 -1.32 8.43
N GLU A 71 18.95 -0.48 9.44
CA GLU A 71 17.67 -0.51 10.16
C GLU A 71 16.50 -0.17 9.22
N LYS A 72 16.70 0.78 8.30
CA LYS A 72 15.70 1.12 7.28
C LYS A 72 15.48 -0.02 6.30
N ILE A 73 16.54 -0.72 5.86
CA ILE A 73 16.45 -1.90 4.99
C ILE A 73 15.73 -3.05 5.70
N ASP A 74 16.01 -3.29 6.99
CA ASP A 74 15.24 -4.27 7.77
C ASP A 74 13.75 -3.91 7.83
N ALA A 75 13.43 -2.63 8.02
CA ALA A 75 12.06 -2.16 7.99
C ALA A 75 11.39 -2.38 6.62
N VAL A 76 12.09 -2.10 5.52
CA VAL A 76 11.63 -2.41 4.15
C VAL A 76 11.32 -3.90 4.02
N ASN A 77 12.20 -4.78 4.51
CA ASN A 77 12.02 -6.23 4.45
C ASN A 77 10.83 -6.72 5.28
N LYS A 78 10.60 -6.13 6.46
CA LYS A 78 9.44 -6.46 7.30
C LYS A 78 8.14 -6.00 6.62
N ILE A 79 8.12 -4.78 6.11
CA ILE A 79 6.95 -4.20 5.46
C ILE A 79 6.63 -4.93 4.15
N SER A 80 7.63 -5.27 3.34
CA SER A 80 7.41 -6.04 2.10
C SER A 80 6.77 -7.41 2.38
N LYS A 81 7.15 -8.09 3.47
CA LYS A 81 6.50 -9.33 3.93
C LYS A 81 5.04 -9.11 4.33
N ILE A 82 4.72 -8.04 5.05
CA ILE A 82 3.33 -7.69 5.40
C ILE A 82 2.52 -7.47 4.13
N VAL A 83 3.02 -6.65 3.20
CA VAL A 83 2.34 -6.38 1.93
C VAL A 83 2.13 -7.66 1.12
N LYS A 84 3.15 -8.52 1.02
CA LYS A 84 3.07 -9.82 0.33
C LYS A 84 2.02 -10.73 0.96
N PHE A 85 1.91 -10.76 2.29
CA PHE A 85 0.93 -11.57 2.99
C PHE A 85 -0.52 -11.23 2.60
N TYR A 86 -0.82 -9.94 2.41
CA TYR A 86 -2.16 -9.48 2.02
C TYR A 86 -2.39 -9.44 0.50
N ASN A 87 -1.34 -9.62 -0.32
CA ASN A 87 -1.38 -9.56 -1.78
C ASN A 87 -0.74 -10.80 -2.44
N LYS A 88 -0.90 -11.99 -1.85
CA LYS A 88 -0.22 -13.23 -2.29
C LYS A 88 -0.37 -13.55 -3.79
N ASP A 89 -1.50 -13.16 -4.37
CA ASP A 89 -1.84 -13.48 -5.76
C ASP A 89 -1.57 -12.33 -6.75
N LYS A 90 -0.97 -11.22 -6.28
CA LYS A 90 -0.69 -10.04 -7.13
C LYS A 90 0.81 -9.83 -7.27
N ASN A 91 1.26 -9.71 -8.52
CA ASN A 91 2.57 -9.17 -8.84
C ASN A 91 2.55 -7.67 -8.56
N MET A 92 3.15 -7.26 -7.45
CA MET A 92 3.23 -5.84 -7.09
C MET A 92 4.66 -5.43 -6.78
N GLN A 93 4.99 -4.22 -7.21
CA GLN A 93 6.17 -3.51 -6.77
C GLN A 93 5.77 -2.48 -5.73
N GLY A 94 6.71 -2.10 -4.88
CA GLY A 94 6.45 -1.07 -3.90
C GLY A 94 7.63 -0.20 -3.57
N ARG A 95 7.32 0.88 -2.86
CA ARG A 95 8.30 1.82 -2.33
C ARG A 95 7.95 2.15 -0.90
N LEU A 96 8.95 2.14 -0.04
CA LEU A 96 8.87 2.68 1.31
C LEU A 96 9.57 4.05 1.34
N ASN A 97 8.86 5.07 1.79
CA ASN A 97 9.43 6.40 2.03
C ASN A 97 9.50 6.66 3.53
N PHE A 98 10.62 7.23 3.95
CA PHE A 98 10.79 7.79 5.27
C PHE A 98 10.58 9.31 5.15
N VAL A 99 9.58 9.81 5.86
CA VAL A 99 9.14 11.20 5.71
C VAL A 99 9.15 11.89 7.06
N LYS A 100 9.77 13.07 7.13
CA LYS A 100 9.71 13.95 8.31
C LYS A 100 8.82 15.14 7.99
N GLN A 101 7.66 15.18 8.63
CA GLN A 101 6.72 16.29 8.54
C GLN A 101 6.95 17.21 9.74
N LYS A 102 7.48 18.40 9.48
CA LYS A 102 7.73 19.41 10.54
C LYS A 102 6.51 20.29 10.81
N ASN A 103 5.66 20.51 9.81
CA ASN A 103 4.44 21.32 9.92
C ASN A 103 3.47 20.93 8.78
N TYR A 104 2.21 21.39 8.81
CA TYR A 104 1.16 20.99 7.84
C TYR A 104 1.54 21.17 6.35
N PHE A 105 2.49 22.06 6.03
CA PHE A 105 2.88 22.40 4.65
C PHE A 105 4.31 21.99 4.25
N ILE A 106 5.15 21.52 5.17
CA ILE A 106 6.56 21.20 4.86
C ILE A 106 6.82 19.71 5.05
N TRP A 107 6.93 19.01 3.92
CA TRP A 107 7.24 17.59 3.81
C TRP A 107 8.71 17.45 3.39
N LYS A 108 9.56 16.91 4.27
CA LYS A 108 10.93 16.55 3.90
C LYS A 108 11.01 15.04 3.81
N GLN A 109 11.07 14.53 2.59
CA GLN A 109 11.40 13.13 2.33
C GLN A 109 12.88 12.95 2.68
N SER A 110 13.17 12.03 3.60
CA SER A 110 14.53 11.76 4.03
C SER A 110 15.20 10.80 3.06
N GLN A 111 14.57 9.64 2.81
CA GLN A 111 15.05 8.59 1.91
C GLN A 111 13.88 7.71 1.41
N SER A 112 14.12 7.00 0.31
CA SER A 112 13.17 6.03 -0.27
C SER A 112 13.85 4.76 -0.71
N TYR A 113 13.17 3.64 -0.46
CA TYR A 113 13.66 2.30 -0.81
C TYR A 113 12.59 1.57 -1.62
N GLY A 114 12.98 1.05 -2.78
CA GLY A 114 12.12 0.17 -3.58
C GLY A 114 12.14 -1.25 -3.03
N PHE A 115 11.04 -1.98 -3.21
CA PHE A 115 10.97 -3.41 -2.99
C PHE A 115 10.11 -4.07 -4.07
N ASP A 116 10.49 -5.27 -4.50
CA ASP A 116 9.68 -6.10 -5.39
C ASP A 116 9.15 -7.29 -4.58
N LEU A 117 7.85 -7.55 -4.63
CA LEU A 117 7.24 -8.69 -3.92
C LEU A 117 7.50 -10.03 -4.63
N ASN A 118 7.96 -9.99 -5.87
CA ASN A 118 8.27 -11.15 -6.71
C ASN A 118 9.71 -11.63 -6.57
N LEU A 119 10.61 -10.79 -6.04
CA LEU A 119 11.98 -11.21 -5.76
C LEU A 119 11.99 -12.06 -4.49
N SER A 120 11.89 -13.38 -4.66
CA SER A 120 12.49 -14.30 -3.69
C SER A 120 13.98 -13.97 -3.59
N ARG A 121 14.49 -13.98 -2.36
CA ARG A 121 15.85 -13.57 -1.96
C ARG A 121 16.99 -14.34 -2.65
N ASP A 122 16.68 -15.24 -3.58
CA ASP A 122 17.59 -16.18 -4.25
C ASP A 122 18.33 -15.58 -5.46
N THR A 123 18.20 -14.28 -5.73
CA THR A 123 18.82 -13.62 -6.91
C THR A 123 19.85 -12.54 -6.57
N LEU A 124 20.28 -12.44 -5.31
CA LEU A 124 21.38 -11.56 -4.91
C LEU A 124 22.48 -12.40 -4.22
N ASN A 125 23.21 -13.17 -5.03
CA ASN A 125 24.55 -13.68 -4.73
C ASN A 125 25.54 -13.02 -5.69
#